data_AF-A0A6I2FXB2-F1
#
_entry.id   AF-A0A6I2FXB2-F1
#
_cell.length_a   1.000
_cell.length_b   1.000
_cell.length_c   1.000
_cell.angle_alpha   90.00
_cell.angle_beta   90.00
_cell.angle_gamma   90.00
#
_symmetry.space_group_name_H-M   'P 1'
#
loop_
_entity.id
_entity.type
_entity.pdbx_description
1 polymer ?
#
loop_
_entity_poly.entity_id
_entity_poly.type
_entity_poly.pdbx_seq_one_letter_code
_entity_poly.pdbx_strand_id
1 'polypeptide(L)'
;MLLPAPVPGCARGTAALCEMNIRGRERWSPAQWSGPGALVDCAHRYIGYAFPMTEFREDPMRRSSVILLAVGIVLIVLGAVARFAVTPAVSKLPADTDIAIKYSGTAHTLLNAQALQQGQADKVFAKEVPITIDRTVTVLENHGNTAVVKDTSTMVAGQTKLPTARTFAVDRKTMEATAPPEGVTVEPASGIAIGFPIGADQDDHYTLWIPNLQAAVPVKFARTDTRHGRDVNVYTAAATGEVKDKETLASFPATLPKTTAAALLAALPAETAAKFGAASAALPDPIPLTYLFETTVETYADQRTGVTIDQHLVRTITAAVRAGDKTMPLTQVLSVEADITDDSQRAQADKAADSAKKLTLVSVVVPVILAVLGAILLVLAVIRRRPAVQEP
;
A
#
# COMPACT_ATOMS: atom_id res chain seq x y z
N MET A 1 -71.00 35.21 46.26
CA MET A 1 -71.94 36.20 45.71
C MET A 1 -71.39 37.57 46.05
N LEU A 2 -70.84 38.27 45.06
CA LEU A 2 -70.58 39.72 44.98
C LEU A 2 -69.93 39.93 43.61
N LEU A 3 -70.70 40.47 42.67
CA LEU A 3 -70.29 40.84 41.32
C LEU A 3 -69.87 42.32 41.31
N PRO A 4 -68.79 42.71 40.61
CA PRO A 4 -68.49 44.12 40.37
C PRO A 4 -69.23 44.67 39.13
N ALA A 5 -69.49 45.97 39.20
CA ALA A 5 -70.28 46.80 38.28
C ALA A 5 -69.61 47.03 36.91
N PRO A 6 -70.38 47.42 35.86
CA PRO A 6 -69.88 47.61 34.51
C PRO A 6 -69.26 49.00 34.28
N VAL A 7 -68.18 49.03 33.50
CA VAL A 7 -67.55 50.25 32.96
C VAL A 7 -68.24 50.63 31.65
N PRO A 8 -68.61 51.91 31.42
CA PRO A 8 -69.28 52.33 30.19
C PRO A 8 -68.28 52.81 29.12
N GLY A 9 -68.58 52.50 27.86
CA GLY A 9 -68.09 53.26 26.72
C GLY A 9 -66.99 52.60 25.89
N CYS A 10 -67.37 51.67 25.01
CA CYS A 10 -66.79 51.65 23.66
C CYS A 10 -67.76 50.99 22.69
N ALA A 11 -67.85 51.59 21.51
CA ALA A 11 -68.94 51.49 20.58
C ALA A 11 -68.99 50.17 19.79
N ARG A 12 -70.19 49.91 19.28
CA ARG A 12 -70.62 48.80 18.42
C ARG A 12 -69.71 48.62 17.20
N GLY A 13 -69.35 47.36 16.91
CA GLY A 13 -68.84 46.96 15.62
C GLY A 13 -68.42 45.49 15.61
N THR A 14 -69.25 44.66 14.96
CA THR A 14 -68.93 43.29 14.48
C THR A 14 -68.52 42.24 15.52
N ALA A 15 -69.54 41.61 16.10
CA ALA A 15 -69.47 40.21 16.50
C ALA A 15 -69.68 39.33 15.25
N ALA A 16 -68.74 38.42 14.97
CA ALA A 16 -69.01 37.11 14.36
C ALA A 16 -67.70 36.33 14.19
N LEU A 17 -67.77 35.04 14.48
CA LEU A 17 -66.87 33.97 14.03
C LEU A 17 -65.53 33.81 14.78
N CYS A 18 -65.57 33.00 15.83
CA CYS A 18 -64.59 31.90 15.92
C CYS A 18 -65.19 30.77 16.77
N GLU A 19 -66.08 30.01 16.11
CA GLU A 19 -66.58 28.73 16.59
C GLU A 19 -65.57 27.65 16.17
N MET A 20 -65.09 26.86 17.15
CA MET A 20 -64.22 25.71 16.93
C MET A 20 -64.91 24.69 16.02
N ASN A 21 -64.26 24.29 14.92
CA ASN A 21 -64.59 23.04 14.24
C ASN A 21 -63.32 22.21 14.01
N ILE A 22 -63.08 21.28 14.94
CA ILE A 22 -62.12 20.19 14.80
C ILE A 22 -62.82 19.11 13.99
N ARG A 23 -62.66 19.13 12.66
CA ARG A 23 -62.76 17.97 11.74
C ARG A 23 -62.58 18.43 10.30
N GLY A 24 -61.56 17.92 9.62
CA GLY A 24 -61.60 17.74 8.16
C GLY A 24 -60.46 18.40 7.38
N ARG A 25 -59.63 17.53 6.78
CA ARG A 25 -58.77 17.72 5.61
C ARG A 25 -59.09 18.94 4.74
N GLU A 26 -58.10 19.80 4.51
CA GLU A 26 -57.96 20.55 3.26
C GLU A 26 -56.50 20.64 2.78
N ARG A 27 -56.39 20.70 1.45
CA ARG A 27 -55.16 20.73 0.65
C ARG A 27 -54.51 22.11 0.74
N TRP A 28 -53.18 22.15 0.82
CA TRP A 28 -52.42 23.39 0.72
C TRP A 28 -52.19 23.76 -0.76
N SER A 29 -52.66 24.94 -1.17
CA SER A 29 -52.34 25.58 -2.44
C SER A 29 -51.24 26.63 -2.20
N PRO A 30 -50.09 26.58 -2.89
CA PRO A 30 -49.02 27.56 -2.75
C PRO A 30 -49.23 28.70 -3.74
N ALA A 31 -49.94 29.75 -3.34
CA ALA A 31 -49.93 31.02 -4.05
C ALA A 31 -50.20 32.16 -3.08
N GLN A 32 -49.45 33.25 -3.25
CA GLN A 32 -49.55 34.55 -2.57
C GLN A 32 -48.81 34.69 -1.24
N TRP A 33 -47.48 34.75 -1.32
CA TRP A 33 -46.67 35.52 -0.38
C TRP A 33 -45.64 36.37 -1.16
N SER A 34 -46.05 37.58 -1.54
CA SER A 34 -45.16 38.61 -2.08
C SER A 34 -45.25 39.84 -1.17
N GLY A 35 -44.24 40.05 -0.34
CA GLY A 35 -44.12 41.25 0.49
C GLY A 35 -43.19 41.09 1.69
N PRO A 36 -42.02 41.76 1.71
CA PRO A 36 -41.13 41.75 2.86
C PRO A 36 -41.66 42.75 3.90
N GLY A 37 -42.31 42.26 4.96
CA GLY A 37 -42.70 43.11 6.09
C GLY A 37 -43.93 42.70 6.90
N ALA A 38 -44.68 41.66 6.51
CA ALA A 38 -45.97 41.34 7.12
C ALA A 38 -45.98 40.10 8.07
N LEU A 39 -44.81 39.62 8.52
CA LEU A 39 -44.71 38.47 9.46
C LEU A 39 -44.14 38.82 10.84
N VAL A 40 -43.78 40.08 11.10
CA VAL A 40 -43.18 40.49 12.39
C VAL A 40 -44.23 41.00 13.40
N ASP A 41 -45.43 41.40 12.95
CA ASP A 41 -46.39 42.11 13.82
C ASP A 41 -47.59 41.28 14.33
N CYS A 42 -47.70 40.00 13.97
CA CYS A 42 -48.75 39.10 14.53
C CYS A 42 -48.23 38.06 15.54
N ALA A 43 -46.92 37.88 15.68
CA ALA A 43 -46.37 36.94 16.67
C ALA A 43 -46.13 37.56 18.06
N HIS A 44 -46.27 38.89 18.21
CA HIS A 44 -45.87 39.60 19.43
C HIS A 44 -46.98 39.80 20.47
N ARG A 45 -48.19 39.27 20.25
CA ARG A 45 -49.35 39.58 21.11
C ARG A 45 -50.18 38.38 21.58
N TYR A 46 -49.62 37.16 21.53
CA TYR A 46 -50.27 35.93 22.03
C TYR A 46 -49.34 34.98 22.79
N ILE A 47 -48.32 35.52 23.47
CA ILE A 47 -47.51 34.77 24.46
C ILE A 47 -47.52 35.56 25.77
N GLY A 48 -48.68 35.60 26.40
CA GLY A 48 -48.86 36.14 27.72
C GLY A 48 -49.97 35.34 28.38
N TYR A 49 -49.60 34.56 29.39
CA TYR A 49 -50.40 33.77 30.33
C TYR A 49 -50.14 32.26 30.31
N ALA A 50 -49.59 31.81 31.44
CA ALA A 50 -49.58 30.46 31.98
C ALA A 50 -48.60 29.43 31.39
N PHE A 51 -47.30 29.69 31.52
CA PHE A 51 -46.41 28.66 32.04
C PHE A 51 -45.78 29.21 33.33
N PRO A 52 -45.91 28.52 34.48
CA PRO A 52 -45.10 28.87 35.64
C PRO A 52 -43.64 28.76 35.19
N MET A 53 -42.89 29.87 35.29
CA MET A 53 -41.44 29.78 35.31
C MET A 53 -41.12 28.90 36.52
N THR A 54 -40.95 27.61 36.27
CA THR A 54 -40.18 26.75 37.16
C THR A 54 -38.83 27.40 37.24
N GLU A 55 -38.62 28.13 38.33
CA GLU A 55 -37.34 28.49 38.88
C GLU A 55 -36.44 27.27 38.62
N PHE A 56 -35.54 27.37 37.63
CA PHE A 56 -34.55 26.35 37.38
C PHE A 56 -33.66 26.40 38.60
N ARG A 57 -34.06 25.66 39.63
CA ARG A 57 -33.28 25.41 40.81
C ARG A 57 -32.02 24.75 40.27
N GLU A 58 -30.95 25.54 40.19
CA GLU A 58 -29.62 25.04 39.88
C GLU A 58 -29.21 24.14 41.04
N ASP A 59 -29.72 22.91 41.05
CA ASP A 59 -29.25 21.89 41.96
C ASP A 59 -27.77 21.68 41.60
N PRO A 60 -26.83 22.03 42.49
CA PRO A 60 -25.42 22.04 42.17
C PRO A 60 -25.03 20.62 41.80
N MET A 61 -24.71 20.41 40.52
CA MET A 61 -24.25 19.11 40.03
C MET A 61 -23.09 18.66 40.93
N ARG A 62 -23.19 17.43 41.45
CA ARG A 62 -22.09 16.86 42.24
C ARG A 62 -20.82 16.95 41.38
N ARG A 63 -19.77 17.60 41.90
CA ARG A 63 -18.50 17.82 41.17
C ARG A 63 -17.95 16.53 40.56
N SER A 64 -18.16 15.40 41.23
CA SER A 64 -17.80 14.07 40.73
C SER A 64 -18.54 13.64 39.45
N SER A 65 -19.82 13.99 39.29
CA SER A 65 -20.58 13.72 38.07
C SER A 65 -20.05 14.53 36.88
N VAL A 66 -19.65 15.78 37.11
CA VAL A 66 -19.07 16.64 36.07
C VAL A 66 -17.71 16.11 35.63
N ILE A 67 -16.87 15.70 36.58
CA ILE A 67 -15.55 15.11 36.28
C ILE A 67 -15.71 13.81 35.47
N LEU A 68 -16.60 12.91 35.87
CA LEU A 68 -16.85 11.65 35.14
C LEU A 68 -17.35 11.90 33.71
N LEU A 69 -18.25 12.87 33.54
CA LEU A 69 -18.75 13.26 32.23
C LEU A 69 -17.60 13.77 31.34
N ALA A 70 -16.79 14.71 31.85
CA ALA A 70 -15.69 15.29 31.11
C ALA A 70 -14.65 14.24 30.70
N VAL A 71 -14.23 13.36 31.63
CA VAL A 71 -13.28 12.27 31.33
C VAL A 71 -13.88 11.29 30.31
N GLY A 72 -15.16 10.93 30.45
CA GLY A 72 -15.85 10.05 29.50
C GLY A 72 -15.83 10.60 28.07
N ILE A 73 -16.13 11.89 27.90
CA ILE A 73 -16.04 12.57 26.60
C ILE A 73 -14.61 12.54 26.06
N VAL A 74 -13.62 12.88 26.89
CA VAL A 74 -12.21 12.89 26.48
C VAL A 74 -11.76 11.51 26.00
N LEU A 75 -12.13 10.43 26.69
CA LEU A 75 -11.76 9.07 26.25
C LEU A 75 -12.38 8.69 24.91
N ILE A 76 -13.65 9.05 24.65
CA ILE A 76 -14.29 8.83 23.36
C ILE A 76 -13.58 9.61 22.26
N VAL A 77 -13.28 10.89 22.51
CA VAL A 77 -12.53 11.74 21.57
C VAL A 77 -11.15 11.14 21.27
N LEU A 78 -10.43 10.68 22.29
CA LEU A 78 -9.14 10.00 22.10
C LEU A 78 -9.29 8.71 21.30
N GLY A 79 -10.33 7.92 21.53
CA GLY A 79 -10.64 6.74 20.73
C GLY A 79 -10.86 7.08 19.25
N ALA A 80 -11.60 8.16 18.97
CA ALA A 80 -11.80 8.66 17.61
C ALA A 80 -10.49 9.15 16.98
N VAL A 81 -9.67 9.92 17.70
CA VAL A 81 -8.35 10.37 17.23
C VAL A 81 -7.44 9.18 16.92
N ALA A 82 -7.40 8.16 17.79
CA ALA A 82 -6.62 6.95 17.54
C ALA A 82 -7.07 6.23 16.25
N ARG A 83 -8.39 6.11 16.03
CA ARG A 83 -8.94 5.41 14.86
C ARG A 83 -8.80 6.18 13.54
N PHE A 84 -8.97 7.50 13.57
CA PHE A 84 -9.07 8.32 12.36
C PHE A 84 -7.81 9.12 12.02
N ALA A 85 -6.96 9.44 13.00
CA ALA A 85 -5.71 10.14 12.76
C ALA A 85 -4.48 9.23 12.91
N VAL A 86 -4.40 8.45 14.01
CA VAL A 86 -3.21 7.63 14.30
C VAL A 86 -3.15 6.39 13.40
N THR A 87 -4.26 5.67 13.26
CA THR A 87 -4.29 4.43 12.46
C THR A 87 -3.84 4.64 11.01
N PRO A 88 -4.36 5.62 10.25
CA PRO A 88 -3.87 5.87 8.89
C PRO A 88 -2.40 6.29 8.85
N ALA A 89 -1.91 7.00 9.87
CA ALA A 89 -0.52 7.44 9.94
C ALA A 89 0.47 6.29 10.15
N VAL A 90 0.06 5.21 10.81
CA VAL A 90 0.89 4.00 11.04
C VAL A 90 0.62 2.87 10.04
N SER A 91 -0.44 2.94 9.25
CA SER A 91 -0.80 1.95 8.22
C SER A 91 -0.10 2.25 6.89
N LYS A 92 1.22 2.37 6.93
CA LYS A 92 2.08 2.65 5.78
C LYS A 92 3.52 2.22 6.06
N LEU A 93 4.36 2.16 5.03
CA LEU A 93 5.78 1.81 5.12
C LEU A 93 6.49 2.61 6.24
N PRO A 94 7.05 1.93 7.26
CA PRO A 94 7.75 2.58 8.37
C PRO A 94 9.04 3.29 7.94
N ALA A 95 9.41 4.35 8.67
CA ALA A 95 10.63 5.12 8.39
C ALA A 95 11.92 4.36 8.71
N ASP A 96 11.83 3.44 9.65
CA ASP A 96 12.91 2.60 10.18
C ASP A 96 12.93 1.21 9.51
N THR A 97 12.30 1.07 8.34
CA THR A 97 12.29 -0.20 7.61
C THR A 97 13.72 -0.57 7.21
N ASP A 98 14.18 -1.70 7.73
CA ASP A 98 15.41 -2.36 7.34
C ASP A 98 15.18 -3.88 7.31
N ILE A 99 15.06 -4.43 6.10
CA ILE A 99 14.66 -5.81 5.88
C ILE A 99 15.74 -6.51 5.07
N ALA A 100 16.45 -7.43 5.71
CA ALA A 100 17.32 -8.39 5.06
C ALA A 100 16.51 -9.64 4.64
N ILE A 101 16.70 -10.08 3.40
CA ILE A 101 16.11 -11.27 2.80
C ILE A 101 17.25 -12.06 2.14
N LYS A 102 17.39 -13.33 2.49
CA LYS A 102 18.33 -14.22 1.82
C LYS A 102 17.61 -15.15 0.87
N TYR A 103 18.19 -15.34 -0.30
CA TYR A 103 17.78 -16.34 -1.26
C TYR A 103 18.88 -17.38 -1.42
N SER A 104 18.47 -18.61 -1.72
CA SER A 104 19.36 -19.69 -2.14
C SER A 104 18.81 -20.34 -3.39
N GLY A 105 19.69 -20.82 -4.26
CA GLY A 105 19.25 -21.47 -5.47
C GLY A 105 20.41 -21.95 -6.33
N THR A 106 20.16 -22.07 -7.62
CA THR A 106 21.14 -22.58 -8.59
C THR A 106 21.19 -21.70 -9.83
N ALA A 107 22.41 -21.40 -10.27
CA ALA A 107 22.66 -20.90 -11.60
C ALA A 107 22.88 -22.09 -12.54
N HIS A 108 21.84 -22.46 -13.28
CA HIS A 108 21.89 -23.55 -14.28
C HIS A 108 22.91 -23.26 -15.38
N THR A 109 23.08 -21.99 -15.73
CA THR A 109 24.12 -21.52 -16.65
C THR A 109 24.72 -20.23 -16.14
N LEU A 110 26.05 -20.16 -16.09
CA LEU A 110 26.79 -18.95 -15.76
C LEU A 110 27.97 -18.80 -16.71
N LEU A 111 28.04 -17.66 -17.40
CA LEU A 111 29.17 -17.32 -18.25
C LEU A 111 30.43 -17.10 -17.41
N ASN A 112 31.47 -17.88 -17.69
CA ASN A 112 32.81 -17.67 -17.20
C ASN A 112 33.59 -16.81 -18.20
N ALA A 113 33.58 -15.50 -17.97
CA ALA A 113 34.25 -14.53 -18.84
C ALA A 113 35.77 -14.81 -18.96
N GLN A 114 36.41 -15.32 -17.91
CA GLN A 114 37.83 -15.65 -17.93
C GLN A 114 38.12 -16.86 -18.83
N ALA A 115 37.31 -17.92 -18.74
CA ALA A 115 37.42 -19.06 -19.64
C ALA A 115 37.15 -18.68 -21.11
N LEU A 116 36.20 -17.77 -21.35
CA LEU A 116 35.93 -17.22 -22.68
C LEU A 116 37.14 -16.45 -23.24
N GLN A 117 37.78 -15.60 -22.43
CA GLN A 117 38.99 -14.87 -22.82
C GLN A 117 40.19 -15.79 -23.07
N GLN A 118 40.26 -16.91 -22.36
CA GLN A 118 41.31 -17.93 -22.50
C GLN A 118 41.01 -18.95 -23.61
N GLY A 119 39.88 -18.85 -24.30
CA GLY A 119 39.48 -19.79 -25.37
C GLY A 119 39.16 -21.21 -24.89
N GLN A 120 38.87 -21.40 -23.59
CA GLN A 120 38.58 -22.71 -23.00
C GLN A 120 37.10 -23.05 -23.20
N ALA A 121 36.74 -23.47 -24.41
CA ALA A 121 35.36 -23.70 -24.85
C ALA A 121 34.53 -24.60 -23.90
N ASP A 122 35.17 -25.61 -23.30
CA ASP A 122 34.57 -26.55 -22.35
C ASP A 122 34.24 -25.93 -20.98
N LYS A 123 34.86 -24.79 -20.63
CA LYS A 123 34.72 -24.11 -19.34
C LYS A 123 34.07 -22.74 -19.44
N VAL A 124 33.64 -22.32 -20.64
CA VAL A 124 32.96 -21.04 -20.88
C VAL A 124 31.66 -20.95 -20.08
N PHE A 125 30.97 -22.08 -19.90
CA PHE A 125 29.72 -22.12 -19.15
C PHE A 125 29.89 -23.02 -17.93
N ALA A 126 29.84 -22.42 -16.75
CA ALA A 126 29.64 -23.18 -15.53
C ALA A 126 28.16 -23.56 -15.44
N LYS A 127 27.90 -24.82 -15.06
CA LYS A 127 26.56 -25.38 -14.92
C LYS A 127 26.29 -25.75 -13.47
N GLU A 128 25.03 -25.66 -13.07
CA GLU A 128 24.55 -26.06 -11.75
C GLU A 128 25.39 -25.46 -10.61
N VAL A 129 25.71 -24.16 -10.72
CA VAL A 129 26.50 -23.46 -9.70
C VAL A 129 25.56 -23.04 -8.57
N PRO A 130 25.77 -23.48 -7.33
CA PRO A 130 24.95 -23.02 -6.21
C PRO A 130 25.14 -21.52 -6.02
N ILE A 131 24.04 -20.83 -5.75
CA ILE A 131 24.04 -19.39 -5.52
C ILE A 131 23.38 -19.00 -4.21
N THR A 132 23.79 -17.84 -3.71
CA THR A 132 23.10 -17.13 -2.64
C THR A 132 22.87 -15.68 -3.07
N ILE A 133 21.76 -15.09 -2.64
CA ILE A 133 21.49 -13.66 -2.85
C ILE A 133 21.17 -13.05 -1.50
N ASP A 134 22.01 -12.13 -1.04
CA ASP A 134 21.71 -11.31 0.14
C ASP A 134 21.07 -10.01 -0.36
N ARG A 135 19.79 -9.80 -0.05
CA ARG A 135 19.04 -8.59 -0.39
C ARG A 135 18.71 -7.81 0.88
N THR A 136 18.84 -6.49 0.83
CA THR A 136 18.44 -5.59 1.91
C THR A 136 17.62 -4.43 1.35
N VAL A 137 16.45 -4.21 1.91
CA VAL A 137 15.57 -3.07 1.60
C VAL A 137 15.55 -2.14 2.81
N THR A 138 15.98 -0.89 2.61
CA THR A 138 16.11 0.10 3.68
C THR A 138 15.43 1.41 3.27
N VAL A 139 14.60 1.99 4.15
CA VAL A 139 14.09 3.36 3.98
C VAL A 139 15.17 4.35 4.41
N LEU A 140 15.59 5.22 3.49
CA LEU A 140 16.61 6.23 3.74
C LEU A 140 16.00 7.48 4.37
N GLU A 141 14.90 7.97 3.80
CA GLU A 141 14.22 9.19 4.24
C GLU A 141 12.76 9.20 3.81
N ASN A 142 11.97 10.07 4.46
CA ASN A 142 10.53 10.18 4.23
C ASN A 142 10.11 11.64 4.05
N HIS A 143 9.27 11.88 3.04
CA HIS A 143 8.64 13.16 2.76
C HIS A 143 7.12 12.96 2.66
N GLY A 144 6.44 13.10 3.80
CA GLY A 144 5.00 12.86 3.90
C GLY A 144 4.61 11.40 3.62
N ASN A 145 4.03 11.16 2.44
CA ASN A 145 3.67 9.82 1.97
C ASN A 145 4.68 9.22 1.01
N THR A 146 5.73 9.95 0.59
CA THR A 146 6.81 9.38 -0.21
C THR A 146 7.94 8.90 0.70
N ALA A 147 8.45 7.69 0.45
CA ALA A 147 9.69 7.17 1.02
C ALA A 147 10.74 7.04 -0.07
N VAL A 148 11.98 7.40 0.24
CA VAL A 148 13.14 7.07 -0.57
C VAL A 148 13.72 5.77 -0.03
N VAL A 149 13.73 4.74 -0.85
CA VAL A 149 14.07 3.37 -0.45
C VAL A 149 15.27 2.89 -1.24
N LYS A 150 16.24 2.32 -0.54
CA LYS A 150 17.40 1.67 -1.13
C LYS A 150 17.18 0.16 -1.12
N ASP A 151 17.32 -0.46 -2.28
CA ASP A 151 17.32 -1.91 -2.46
C ASP A 151 18.73 -2.33 -2.90
N THR A 152 19.45 -3.02 -2.00
CA THR A 152 20.76 -3.58 -2.29
C THR A 152 20.65 -5.08 -2.41
N SER A 153 21.29 -5.68 -3.39
CA SER A 153 21.42 -7.13 -3.49
C SER A 153 22.85 -7.52 -3.82
N THR A 154 23.32 -8.65 -3.33
CA THR A 154 24.59 -9.26 -3.77
C THR A 154 24.35 -10.72 -4.08
N MET A 155 24.43 -11.07 -5.35
CA MET A 155 24.42 -12.47 -5.78
C MET A 155 25.84 -13.02 -5.74
N VAL A 156 26.02 -14.16 -5.10
CA VAL A 156 27.27 -14.93 -5.06
C VAL A 156 27.04 -16.23 -5.82
N ALA A 157 27.88 -16.51 -6.82
CA ALA A 157 27.84 -17.72 -7.62
C ALA A 157 29.28 -18.24 -7.80
N GLY A 158 29.65 -19.26 -7.00
CA GLY A 158 31.05 -19.69 -6.91
C GLY A 158 31.97 -18.56 -6.45
N GLN A 159 32.94 -18.18 -7.28
CA GLN A 159 33.86 -17.05 -7.01
C GLN A 159 33.33 -15.70 -7.50
N THR A 160 32.24 -15.69 -8.27
CA THR A 160 31.67 -14.47 -8.84
C THR A 160 30.74 -13.80 -7.85
N LYS A 161 30.91 -12.49 -7.66
CA LYS A 161 30.00 -11.64 -6.89
C LYS A 161 29.43 -10.55 -7.80
N LEU A 162 28.11 -10.43 -7.82
CA LEU A 162 27.38 -9.42 -8.58
C LEU A 162 26.57 -8.56 -7.59
N PRO A 163 27.16 -7.48 -7.06
CA PRO A 163 26.43 -6.50 -6.26
C PRO A 163 25.56 -5.63 -7.16
N THR A 164 24.41 -5.21 -6.64
CA THR A 164 23.53 -4.21 -7.24
C THR A 164 23.01 -3.28 -6.16
N ALA A 165 22.88 -1.99 -6.44
CA ALA A 165 22.28 -1.05 -5.52
C ALA A 165 21.38 -0.08 -6.27
N ARG A 166 20.10 -0.06 -5.91
CA ARG A 166 19.09 0.79 -6.53
C ARG A 166 18.39 1.63 -5.47
N THR A 167 17.96 2.81 -5.87
CA THR A 167 17.19 3.70 -5.01
C THR A 167 15.92 4.08 -5.72
N PHE A 168 14.78 3.99 -5.05
CA PHE A 168 13.45 4.31 -5.58
C PHE A 168 12.75 5.32 -4.70
N ALA A 169 11.85 6.11 -5.28
CA ALA A 169 10.85 6.85 -4.52
C ALA A 169 9.51 6.08 -4.61
N VAL A 170 8.92 5.75 -3.47
CA VAL A 170 7.67 4.97 -3.41
C VAL A 170 6.64 5.66 -2.53
N ASP A 171 5.36 5.54 -2.88
CA ASP A 171 4.27 5.90 -1.97
C ASP A 171 4.20 4.86 -0.84
N ARG A 172 4.23 5.32 0.40
CA ARG A 172 4.32 4.47 1.60
C ARG A 172 3.05 3.66 1.83
N LYS A 173 1.92 4.02 1.23
CA LYS A 173 0.64 3.33 1.39
C LYS A 173 0.40 2.34 0.24
N THR A 174 0.56 2.79 -1.00
CA THR A 174 0.30 1.94 -2.19
C THR A 174 1.51 1.09 -2.58
N MET A 175 2.71 1.45 -2.11
CA MET A 175 3.99 0.84 -2.46
C MET A 175 4.38 0.99 -3.95
N GLU A 176 3.62 1.80 -4.69
CA GLU A 176 3.93 2.13 -6.08
C GLU A 176 5.01 3.22 -6.16
N ALA A 177 5.84 3.14 -7.19
CA ALA A 177 6.81 4.17 -7.51
C ALA A 177 6.11 5.52 -7.76
N THR A 178 6.72 6.59 -7.25
CA THR A 178 6.19 7.95 -7.33
C THR A 178 7.31 8.95 -7.64
N ALA A 179 6.94 10.22 -7.84
CA ALA A 179 7.92 11.27 -8.07
C ALA A 179 8.86 11.41 -6.84
N PRO A 180 10.18 11.53 -7.04
CA PRO A 180 11.09 11.77 -5.94
C PRO A 180 10.85 13.14 -5.29
N PRO A 181 11.19 13.28 -4.00
CA PRO A 181 11.26 14.58 -3.36
C PRO A 181 12.24 15.53 -4.06
N GLU A 182 12.06 16.84 -3.90
CA GLU A 182 12.94 17.85 -4.49
C GLU A 182 14.39 17.65 -4.01
N GLY A 183 15.34 17.70 -4.96
CA GLY A 183 16.77 17.51 -4.68
C GLY A 183 17.22 16.05 -4.54
N VAL A 184 16.30 15.08 -4.56
CA VAL A 184 16.62 13.65 -4.47
C VAL A 184 16.63 13.03 -5.87
N THR A 185 17.72 12.34 -6.21
CA THR A 185 17.81 11.56 -7.46
C THR A 185 17.63 10.08 -7.15
N VAL A 186 16.65 9.46 -7.81
CA VAL A 186 16.34 8.03 -7.69
C VAL A 186 16.21 7.41 -9.09
N GLU A 187 16.22 6.08 -9.17
CA GLU A 187 15.89 5.37 -10.40
C GLU A 187 14.43 5.66 -10.81
N PRO A 188 14.18 6.09 -12.06
CA PRO A 188 12.82 6.20 -12.57
C PRO A 188 12.18 4.81 -12.61
N ALA A 189 11.04 4.65 -11.94
CA ALA A 189 10.29 3.41 -11.88
C ALA A 189 8.78 3.68 -11.97
N SER A 190 8.02 2.65 -12.32
CA SER A 190 6.56 2.64 -12.28
C SER A 190 6.06 1.30 -11.73
N GLY A 191 4.90 1.32 -11.06
CA GLY A 191 4.37 0.16 -10.36
C GLY A 191 5.13 -0.15 -9.07
N ILE A 192 4.93 -1.36 -8.53
CA ILE A 192 5.57 -1.85 -7.32
C ILE A 192 7.07 -2.11 -7.60
N ALA A 193 7.95 -1.56 -6.76
CA ALA A 193 9.40 -1.77 -6.87
C ALA A 193 9.99 -2.64 -5.76
N ILE A 194 9.45 -2.58 -4.53
CA ILE A 194 10.09 -3.17 -3.34
C ILE A 194 9.25 -4.23 -2.62
N GLY A 195 7.91 -4.15 -2.70
CA GLY A 195 7.00 -5.04 -1.98
C GLY A 195 5.54 -4.60 -2.10
N PHE A 196 4.61 -5.44 -1.66
CA PHE A 196 3.17 -5.19 -1.77
C PHE A 196 2.65 -4.25 -0.64
N PRO A 197 1.56 -3.50 -0.89
CA PRO A 197 0.95 -2.66 0.12
C PRO A 197 0.30 -3.47 1.25
N ILE A 198 0.10 -2.82 2.39
CA ILE A 198 -0.67 -3.37 3.52
C ILE A 198 -2.10 -3.65 3.04
N GLY A 199 -2.55 -4.89 3.22
CA GLY A 199 -3.88 -5.29 2.77
C GLY A 199 -4.00 -5.39 1.25
N ALA A 200 -2.95 -5.87 0.58
CA ALA A 200 -2.92 -6.03 -0.88
C ALA A 200 -4.16 -6.76 -1.41
N ASP A 201 -4.74 -6.20 -2.48
CA ASP A 201 -5.98 -6.69 -3.07
C ASP A 201 -5.75 -8.00 -3.84
N GLN A 202 -6.80 -8.83 -3.91
CA GLN A 202 -6.78 -10.12 -4.59
C GLN A 202 -7.25 -9.99 -6.05
N ASP A 203 -6.57 -9.13 -6.82
CA ASP A 203 -6.87 -8.90 -8.24
C ASP A 203 -5.58 -8.60 -9.05
N ASP A 204 -5.75 -8.25 -10.33
CA ASP A 204 -4.68 -8.07 -11.32
C ASP A 204 -4.32 -6.59 -11.59
N HIS A 205 -4.68 -5.64 -10.71
CA HIS A 205 -4.43 -4.21 -10.97
C HIS A 205 -2.96 -3.79 -10.77
N TYR A 206 -2.20 -4.57 -10.00
CA TYR A 206 -0.80 -4.26 -9.71
C TYR A 206 0.09 -4.42 -10.95
N THR A 207 1.15 -3.61 -10.98
CA THR A 207 2.26 -3.79 -11.91
C THR A 207 3.57 -3.90 -11.13
N LEU A 208 4.52 -4.67 -11.63
CA LEU A 208 5.84 -4.88 -11.04
C LEU A 208 6.89 -4.22 -11.92
N TRP A 209 7.72 -3.34 -11.32
CA TRP A 209 8.89 -2.79 -11.99
C TRP A 209 9.93 -3.88 -12.22
N ILE A 210 10.36 -4.05 -13.47
CA ILE A 210 11.44 -4.95 -13.86
C ILE A 210 12.64 -4.10 -14.27
N PRO A 211 13.63 -3.86 -13.36
CA PRO A 211 14.73 -2.95 -13.62
C PRO A 211 15.52 -3.30 -14.88
N ASN A 212 15.75 -4.60 -15.13
CA ASN A 212 16.47 -5.09 -16.30
C ASN A 212 15.86 -4.63 -17.63
N LEU A 213 14.53 -4.50 -17.70
CA LEU A 213 13.79 -4.07 -18.89
C LEU A 213 13.46 -2.57 -18.87
N GLN A 214 13.69 -1.90 -17.73
CA GLN A 214 13.21 -0.55 -17.44
C GLN A 214 11.74 -0.38 -17.81
N ALA A 215 10.91 -1.32 -17.36
CA ALA A 215 9.49 -1.36 -17.66
C ALA A 215 8.71 -2.02 -16.51
N ALA A 216 7.46 -1.57 -16.33
CA ALA A 216 6.50 -2.23 -15.46
C ALA A 216 5.74 -3.32 -16.24
N VAL A 217 5.50 -4.45 -15.60
CA VAL A 217 4.72 -5.57 -16.17
C VAL A 217 3.51 -5.89 -15.29
N PRO A 218 2.39 -6.37 -15.88
CA PRO A 218 1.23 -6.77 -15.08
C PRO A 218 1.57 -7.89 -14.08
N VAL A 219 1.02 -7.76 -12.89
CA VAL A 219 1.02 -8.78 -11.85
C VAL A 219 -0.35 -9.45 -11.84
N LYS A 220 -0.39 -10.78 -11.73
CA LYS A 220 -1.63 -11.55 -11.63
C LYS A 220 -1.79 -12.16 -10.24
N PHE A 221 -2.95 -11.99 -9.64
CA PHE A 221 -3.32 -12.76 -8.47
C PHE A 221 -3.62 -14.22 -8.88
N ALA A 222 -2.91 -15.16 -8.28
CA ALA A 222 -3.04 -16.58 -8.61
C ALA A 222 -3.99 -17.29 -7.63
N ARG A 223 -3.73 -17.15 -6.33
CA ARG A 223 -4.44 -17.88 -5.26
C ARG A 223 -4.12 -17.30 -3.88
N THR A 224 -4.80 -17.81 -2.86
CA THR A 224 -4.35 -17.72 -1.47
C THR A 224 -3.60 -18.99 -1.06
N ASP A 225 -2.72 -18.88 -0.07
CA ASP A 225 -1.93 -20.00 0.47
C ASP A 225 -1.60 -19.72 1.95
N THR A 226 -0.88 -20.64 2.61
CA THR A 226 -0.33 -20.45 3.95
C THR A 226 1.19 -20.69 3.93
N ARG A 227 1.95 -19.78 4.54
CA ARG A 227 3.41 -19.90 4.73
C ARG A 227 3.77 -19.57 6.16
N HIS A 228 4.47 -20.49 6.84
CA HIS A 228 4.90 -20.32 8.24
C HIS A 228 3.80 -19.78 9.18
N GLY A 229 2.58 -20.31 9.05
CA GLY A 229 1.42 -19.91 9.86
C GLY A 229 0.80 -18.55 9.51
N ARG A 230 1.13 -17.98 8.34
CA ARG A 230 0.57 -16.73 7.81
C ARG A 230 -0.25 -17.01 6.57
N ASP A 231 -1.43 -16.39 6.49
CA ASP A 231 -2.23 -16.36 5.27
C ASP A 231 -1.60 -15.39 4.26
N VAL A 232 -1.36 -15.88 3.05
CA VAL A 232 -0.68 -15.13 1.99
C VAL A 232 -1.52 -15.08 0.72
N ASN A 233 -1.39 -13.98 -0.02
CA ASN A 233 -1.80 -13.87 -1.41
C ASN A 233 -0.60 -14.23 -2.30
N VAL A 234 -0.84 -15.07 -3.30
CA VAL A 234 0.17 -15.50 -4.25
C VAL A 234 -0.02 -14.71 -5.54
N TYR A 235 1.02 -13.98 -5.93
CA TYR A 235 1.05 -13.17 -7.15
C TYR A 235 2.10 -13.69 -8.12
N THR A 236 1.82 -13.60 -9.41
CA THR A 236 2.77 -13.99 -10.47
C THR A 236 3.01 -12.83 -11.42
N ALA A 237 4.26 -12.67 -11.83
CA ALA A 237 4.66 -11.74 -12.89
C ALA A 237 5.64 -12.43 -13.83
N ALA A 238 5.52 -12.19 -15.12
CA ALA A 238 6.45 -12.66 -16.12
C ALA A 238 6.81 -11.53 -17.08
N ALA A 239 8.06 -11.48 -17.50
CA ALA A 239 8.54 -10.46 -18.41
C ALA A 239 9.60 -11.01 -19.36
N THR A 240 9.54 -10.55 -20.62
CA THR A 240 10.55 -10.86 -21.64
C THR A 240 10.84 -9.59 -22.43
N GLY A 241 12.11 -9.36 -22.77
CA GLY A 241 12.51 -8.22 -23.59
C GLY A 241 14.01 -8.07 -23.70
N GLU A 242 14.47 -7.00 -24.33
CA GLU A 242 15.89 -6.65 -24.36
C GLU A 242 16.30 -5.96 -23.05
N VAL A 243 17.48 -6.31 -22.52
CA VAL A 243 18.06 -5.65 -21.35
C VAL A 243 18.33 -4.19 -21.69
N LYS A 244 17.74 -3.27 -20.92
CA LYS A 244 17.97 -1.83 -20.99
C LYS A 244 18.79 -1.29 -19.81
N ASP A 245 18.84 -2.06 -18.72
CA ASP A 245 19.60 -1.69 -17.53
C ASP A 245 21.11 -1.63 -17.81
N LYS A 246 21.69 -0.44 -17.60
CA LYS A 246 23.10 -0.17 -17.89
C LYS A 246 24.04 -0.93 -16.96
N GLU A 247 23.67 -1.11 -15.69
CA GLU A 247 24.50 -1.83 -14.71
C GLU A 247 24.57 -3.32 -15.07
N THR A 248 23.43 -3.91 -15.44
CA THR A 248 23.39 -5.27 -15.98
C THR A 248 24.21 -5.38 -17.28
N LEU A 249 24.03 -4.48 -18.24
CA LEU A 249 24.78 -4.51 -19.50
C LEU A 249 26.29 -4.39 -19.29
N ALA A 250 26.74 -3.59 -18.32
CA ALA A 250 28.15 -3.44 -17.98
C ALA A 250 28.77 -4.74 -17.40
N SER A 251 27.95 -5.67 -16.91
CA SER A 251 28.40 -6.98 -16.43
C SER A 251 28.67 -7.98 -17.56
N PHE A 252 28.33 -7.63 -18.81
CA PHE A 252 28.51 -8.50 -19.96
C PHE A 252 29.31 -7.83 -21.10
N PRO A 253 30.01 -8.61 -21.95
CA PRO A 253 30.76 -8.04 -23.07
C PRO A 253 29.86 -7.34 -24.10
N ALA A 254 30.13 -6.07 -24.43
CA ALA A 254 29.35 -5.36 -25.45
C ALA A 254 29.59 -5.88 -26.88
N THR A 255 30.74 -6.51 -27.14
CA THR A 255 31.12 -7.03 -28.44
C THR A 255 31.83 -8.37 -28.30
N LEU A 256 31.83 -9.17 -29.37
CA LEU A 256 32.46 -10.47 -29.46
C LEU A 256 33.39 -10.50 -30.68
N PRO A 257 34.72 -10.58 -30.51
CA PRO A 257 35.64 -10.76 -31.63
C PRO A 257 35.29 -12.01 -32.44
N LYS A 258 35.42 -11.98 -33.77
CA LYS A 258 35.11 -13.15 -34.62
C LYS A 258 35.93 -14.39 -34.26
N THR A 259 37.17 -14.20 -33.79
CA THR A 259 38.04 -15.27 -33.30
C THR A 259 37.45 -15.97 -32.07
N THR A 260 36.95 -15.20 -31.10
CA THR A 260 36.26 -15.73 -29.91
C THR A 260 34.90 -16.32 -30.27
N ALA A 261 34.18 -15.75 -31.25
CA ALA A 261 32.91 -16.28 -31.73
C ALA A 261 33.07 -17.69 -32.35
N ALA A 262 34.18 -17.96 -33.02
CA ALA A 262 34.51 -19.30 -33.53
C ALA A 262 34.73 -20.33 -32.40
N ALA A 263 35.34 -19.91 -31.28
CA ALA A 263 35.47 -20.77 -30.10
C ALA A 263 34.10 -21.02 -29.42
N LEU A 264 33.25 -19.99 -29.36
CA LEU A 264 31.90 -20.10 -28.81
C LEU A 264 31.03 -21.06 -29.64
N LEU A 265 31.14 -21.02 -30.97
CA LEU A 265 30.43 -21.90 -31.91
C LEU A 265 30.53 -23.39 -31.54
N ALA A 266 31.70 -23.84 -31.06
CA ALA A 266 31.91 -25.22 -30.64
C ALA A 266 31.18 -25.58 -29.32
N ALA A 267 30.85 -24.58 -28.50
CA ALA A 267 30.13 -24.74 -27.23
C ALA A 267 28.61 -24.53 -27.36
N LEU A 268 28.13 -24.04 -28.51
CA LEU A 268 26.70 -23.79 -28.76
C LEU A 268 25.94 -25.08 -29.08
N PRO A 269 24.63 -25.15 -28.79
CA PRO A 269 23.76 -26.19 -29.32
C PRO A 269 23.84 -26.25 -30.86
N ALA A 270 23.80 -27.46 -31.44
CA ALA A 270 24.06 -27.67 -32.87
C ALA A 270 23.17 -26.82 -33.79
N GLU A 271 21.90 -26.64 -33.44
CA GLU A 271 20.98 -25.80 -34.21
C GLU A 271 21.40 -24.31 -34.19
N THR A 272 21.74 -23.79 -33.02
CA THR A 272 22.19 -22.40 -32.86
C THR A 272 23.55 -22.18 -33.51
N ALA A 273 24.45 -23.16 -33.42
CA ALA A 273 25.75 -23.12 -34.08
C ALA A 273 25.60 -23.05 -35.60
N ALA A 274 24.71 -23.86 -36.19
CA ALA A 274 24.45 -23.84 -37.63
C ALA A 274 23.86 -22.49 -38.08
N LYS A 275 22.86 -21.96 -37.36
CA LYS A 275 22.25 -20.65 -37.65
C LYS A 275 23.26 -19.51 -37.54
N PHE A 276 24.04 -19.49 -36.47
CA PHE A 276 25.05 -18.45 -36.26
C PHE A 276 26.20 -18.56 -37.26
N GLY A 277 26.69 -19.76 -37.56
CA GLY A 277 27.75 -19.96 -38.56
C GLY A 277 27.35 -19.52 -39.97
N ALA A 278 26.09 -19.72 -40.36
CA ALA A 278 25.57 -19.21 -41.62
C ALA A 278 25.50 -17.67 -41.65
N ALA A 279 25.17 -17.04 -40.52
CA ALA A 279 25.04 -15.59 -40.41
C ALA A 279 26.36 -14.85 -40.15
N SER A 280 27.37 -15.52 -39.57
CA SER A 280 28.58 -14.87 -39.04
C SER A 280 29.46 -14.22 -40.11
N ALA A 281 29.38 -14.68 -41.36
CA ALA A 281 30.08 -14.08 -42.49
C ALA A 281 29.65 -12.62 -42.75
N ALA A 282 28.36 -12.32 -42.54
CA ALA A 282 27.77 -11.00 -42.78
C ALA A 282 27.89 -10.05 -41.57
N LEU A 283 28.27 -10.55 -40.40
CA LEU A 283 28.43 -9.73 -39.19
C LEU A 283 29.77 -8.96 -39.22
N PRO A 284 29.85 -7.76 -38.63
CA PRO A 284 31.10 -7.01 -38.49
C PRO A 284 32.07 -7.70 -37.51
N ASP A 285 33.33 -7.24 -37.48
CA ASP A 285 34.33 -7.64 -36.48
C ASP A 285 34.82 -6.39 -35.72
N PRO A 286 34.62 -6.29 -34.39
CA PRO A 286 33.97 -7.26 -33.51
C PRO A 286 32.43 -7.27 -33.68
N ILE A 287 31.80 -8.40 -33.38
CA ILE A 287 30.35 -8.61 -33.49
C ILE A 287 29.64 -7.90 -32.31
N PRO A 288 28.74 -6.94 -32.53
CA PRO A 288 27.96 -6.32 -31.47
C PRO A 288 27.04 -7.34 -30.79
N LEU A 289 27.07 -7.38 -29.46
CA LEU A 289 26.17 -8.19 -28.65
C LEU A 289 25.02 -7.34 -28.11
N THR A 290 23.87 -8.00 -28.02
CA THR A 290 22.67 -7.54 -27.33
C THR A 290 22.26 -8.61 -26.33
N TYR A 291 21.45 -8.27 -25.35
CA TYR A 291 21.06 -9.19 -24.29
C TYR A 291 19.55 -9.24 -24.18
N LEU A 292 19.00 -10.45 -24.24
CA LEU A 292 17.60 -10.71 -23.98
C LEU A 292 17.44 -11.16 -22.53
N PHE A 293 16.39 -10.68 -21.90
CA PHE A 293 16.03 -10.96 -20.54
C PHE A 293 14.68 -11.65 -20.49
N GLU A 294 14.59 -12.67 -19.66
CA GLU A 294 13.35 -13.36 -19.32
C GLU A 294 13.31 -13.56 -17.81
N THR A 295 12.14 -13.34 -17.20
CA THR A 295 11.96 -13.65 -15.79
C THR A 295 10.53 -14.07 -15.50
N THR A 296 10.41 -14.94 -14.50
CA THR A 296 9.16 -15.24 -13.81
C THR A 296 9.38 -15.04 -12.32
N VAL A 297 8.44 -14.37 -11.67
CA VAL A 297 8.44 -14.12 -10.23
C VAL A 297 7.11 -14.59 -9.67
N GLU A 298 7.13 -15.54 -8.73
CA GLU A 298 5.98 -15.88 -7.89
C GLU A 298 6.24 -15.33 -6.48
N THR A 299 5.34 -14.51 -5.95
CA THR A 299 5.52 -13.83 -4.65
C THR A 299 4.37 -14.17 -3.70
N TYR A 300 4.71 -14.53 -2.47
CA TYR A 300 3.77 -14.87 -1.40
C TYR A 300 3.73 -13.72 -0.39
N ALA A 301 2.77 -12.81 -0.54
CA ALA A 301 2.64 -11.62 0.29
C ALA A 301 1.62 -11.85 1.42
N ASP A 302 1.97 -11.54 2.66
CA ASP A 302 1.08 -11.62 3.82
C ASP A 302 -0.18 -10.76 3.62
N GLN A 303 -1.36 -11.36 3.76
CA GLN A 303 -2.63 -10.70 3.47
C GLN A 303 -2.90 -9.45 4.31
N ARG A 304 -2.33 -9.40 5.52
CA ARG A 304 -2.62 -8.31 6.46
C ARG A 304 -1.60 -7.19 6.37
N THR A 305 -0.36 -7.50 6.03
CA THR A 305 0.77 -6.55 6.13
C THR A 305 1.45 -6.27 4.79
N GLY A 306 1.20 -7.07 3.75
CA GLY A 306 1.87 -6.94 2.46
C GLY A 306 3.33 -7.44 2.44
N VAL A 307 3.86 -7.89 3.59
CA VAL A 307 5.23 -8.38 3.69
C VAL A 307 5.39 -9.65 2.84
N THR A 308 6.39 -9.66 1.97
CA THR A 308 6.76 -10.86 1.22
C THR A 308 7.37 -11.91 2.15
N ILE A 309 6.65 -13.02 2.34
CA ILE A 309 7.09 -14.15 3.17
C ILE A 309 7.98 -15.09 2.37
N ASP A 310 7.59 -15.37 1.13
CA ASP A 310 8.26 -16.30 0.23
C ASP A 310 8.24 -15.72 -1.20
N GLN A 311 9.22 -16.12 -2.01
CA GLN A 311 9.33 -15.71 -3.39
C GLN A 311 10.17 -16.72 -4.18
N HIS A 312 9.62 -17.17 -5.31
CA HIS A 312 10.30 -17.99 -6.30
C HIS A 312 10.66 -17.12 -7.50
N LEU A 313 11.95 -17.12 -7.87
CA LEU A 313 12.50 -16.29 -8.94
C LEU A 313 13.20 -17.18 -9.97
N VAL A 314 12.74 -17.11 -11.22
CA VAL A 314 13.45 -17.64 -12.39
C VAL A 314 13.87 -16.47 -13.27
N ARG A 315 15.14 -16.42 -13.67
CA ARG A 315 15.69 -15.36 -14.49
C ARG A 315 16.74 -15.88 -15.47
N THR A 316 16.59 -15.49 -16.73
CA THR A 316 17.51 -15.84 -17.79
C THR A 316 17.98 -14.59 -18.54
N ILE A 317 19.28 -14.51 -18.80
CA ILE A 317 19.90 -13.54 -19.69
C ILE A 317 20.55 -14.32 -20.84
N THR A 318 20.16 -14.00 -22.06
CA THR A 318 20.63 -14.65 -23.29
C THR A 318 21.39 -13.64 -24.13
N ALA A 319 22.65 -13.94 -24.46
CA ALA A 319 23.40 -13.17 -25.44
C ALA A 319 22.77 -13.38 -26.82
N ALA A 320 22.63 -12.30 -27.58
CA ALA A 320 22.03 -12.30 -28.90
C ALA A 320 22.81 -11.36 -29.84
N VAL A 321 22.71 -11.63 -31.14
CA VAL A 321 23.29 -10.77 -32.18
C VAL A 321 22.18 -10.22 -33.08
N ARG A 322 22.38 -9.01 -33.59
CA ARG A 322 21.50 -8.44 -34.62
C ARG A 322 22.10 -8.67 -36.00
N ALA A 323 21.30 -9.27 -36.89
CA ALA A 323 21.61 -9.42 -38.31
C ALA A 323 20.50 -8.72 -39.11
N GLY A 324 20.71 -7.45 -39.46
CA GLY A 324 19.64 -6.57 -39.93
C GLY A 324 18.58 -6.36 -38.85
N ASP A 325 17.30 -6.50 -39.21
CA ASP A 325 16.16 -6.33 -38.27
C ASP A 325 15.88 -7.57 -37.41
N LYS A 326 16.67 -8.63 -37.55
CA LYS A 326 16.47 -9.89 -36.81
C LYS A 326 17.43 -9.99 -35.64
N THR A 327 16.88 -10.17 -34.44
CA THR A 327 17.63 -10.55 -33.25
C THR A 327 17.71 -12.07 -33.18
N MET A 328 18.93 -12.61 -33.16
CA MET A 328 19.20 -14.04 -33.07
C MET A 328 19.80 -14.36 -31.70
N PRO A 329 19.07 -15.08 -30.84
CA PRO A 329 19.60 -15.60 -29.59
C PRO A 329 20.76 -16.55 -29.86
N LEU A 330 21.85 -16.42 -29.11
CA LEU A 330 23.02 -17.29 -29.19
C LEU A 330 23.02 -18.31 -28.06
N THR A 331 23.13 -17.85 -26.83
CA THR A 331 23.26 -18.71 -25.65
C THR A 331 22.92 -17.96 -24.40
N GLN A 332 22.43 -18.70 -23.41
CA GLN A 332 22.25 -18.20 -22.06
C GLN A 332 23.63 -17.87 -21.48
N VAL A 333 23.77 -16.66 -20.96
CA VAL A 333 24.97 -16.21 -20.22
C VAL A 333 24.72 -16.18 -18.72
N LEU A 334 23.46 -16.16 -18.32
CA LEU A 334 23.00 -16.32 -16.94
C LEU A 334 21.64 -17.01 -16.98
N SER A 335 21.46 -18.08 -16.22
CA SER A 335 20.16 -18.69 -15.95
C SER A 335 20.15 -19.05 -14.48
N VAL A 336 19.27 -18.41 -13.72
CA VAL A 336 19.19 -18.48 -12.26
C VAL A 336 17.78 -18.85 -11.84
N GLU A 337 17.70 -19.78 -10.91
CA GLU A 337 16.51 -20.11 -10.15
C GLU A 337 16.84 -19.97 -8.66
N ALA A 338 16.00 -19.26 -7.90
CA ALA A 338 16.24 -19.01 -6.48
C ALA A 338 14.95 -18.79 -5.70
N ASP A 339 14.98 -19.22 -4.44
CA ASP A 339 13.90 -19.07 -3.47
C ASP A 339 14.39 -18.34 -2.23
N ILE A 340 13.50 -17.65 -1.53
CA ILE A 340 13.80 -17.14 -0.19
C ILE A 340 14.13 -18.32 0.73
N THR A 341 15.23 -18.25 1.48
CA THR A 341 15.65 -19.33 2.39
C THR A 341 14.63 -19.55 3.51
N ASP A 342 14.48 -20.78 4.00
CA ASP A 342 13.54 -21.09 5.10
C ASP A 342 13.72 -20.20 6.33
N ASP A 343 14.97 -19.93 6.73
CA ASP A 343 15.30 -18.99 7.82
C ASP A 343 14.79 -17.58 7.55
N SER A 344 14.93 -17.09 6.31
CA SER A 344 14.42 -15.78 5.91
C SER A 344 12.89 -15.79 5.88
N GLN A 345 12.26 -16.84 5.37
CA GLN A 345 10.81 -16.96 5.34
C GLN A 345 10.22 -16.90 6.75
N ARG A 346 10.79 -17.63 7.72
CA ARG A 346 10.41 -17.57 9.13
C ARG A 346 10.58 -16.17 9.72
N ALA A 347 11.73 -15.53 9.47
CA ALA A 347 11.99 -14.18 9.94
C ALA A 347 10.99 -13.15 9.37
N GLN A 348 10.61 -13.28 8.10
CA GLN A 348 9.56 -12.43 7.50
C GLN A 348 8.18 -12.73 8.08
N ALA A 349 7.86 -14.00 8.33
CA ALA A 349 6.59 -14.40 8.94
C ALA A 349 6.45 -13.86 10.37
N ASP A 350 7.52 -13.91 11.17
CA ASP A 350 7.55 -13.33 12.52
C ASP A 350 7.38 -11.81 12.48
N LYS A 351 8.10 -11.12 11.58
CA LYS A 351 7.95 -9.68 11.35
C LYS A 351 6.53 -9.30 10.92
N ALA A 352 5.91 -10.08 10.03
CA ALA A 352 4.53 -9.88 9.59
C ALA A 352 3.54 -10.11 10.75
N ALA A 353 3.75 -11.16 11.56
CA ALA A 353 2.92 -11.44 12.73
C ALA A 353 2.97 -10.31 13.75
N ASP A 354 4.16 -9.80 14.07
CA ASP A 354 4.34 -8.71 15.03
C ASP A 354 3.80 -7.39 14.50
N SER A 355 3.99 -7.11 13.21
CA SER A 355 3.40 -5.94 12.55
C SER A 355 1.87 -6.01 12.56
N ALA A 356 1.29 -7.18 12.28
CA ALA A 356 -0.15 -7.40 12.33
C ALA A 356 -0.72 -7.23 13.77
N LYS A 357 -0.01 -7.69 14.80
CA LYS A 357 -0.39 -7.47 16.21
C LYS A 357 -0.38 -5.97 16.55
N LYS A 358 0.70 -5.26 16.24
CA LYS A 358 0.82 -3.81 16.47
C LYS A 358 -0.27 -3.04 15.72
N LEU A 359 -0.52 -3.41 14.46
CA LEU A 359 -1.57 -2.81 13.65
C LEU A 359 -2.94 -3.06 14.28
N THR A 360 -3.25 -4.29 14.72
CA THR A 360 -4.52 -4.61 15.40
C THR A 360 -4.68 -3.85 16.71
N LEU A 361 -3.61 -3.73 17.49
CA LEU A 361 -3.60 -3.01 18.76
C LEU A 361 -3.98 -1.53 18.55
N VAL A 362 -3.33 -0.86 17.60
CA VAL A 362 -3.53 0.57 17.35
C VAL A 362 -4.82 0.85 16.59
N SER A 363 -5.19 -0.02 15.65
CA SER A 363 -6.36 0.19 14.77
C SER A 363 -7.70 -0.24 15.37
N VAL A 364 -7.70 -1.25 16.23
CA VAL A 364 -8.93 -1.84 16.77
C VAL A 364 -8.96 -1.77 18.29
N VAL A 365 -7.98 -2.36 18.97
CA VAL A 365 -8.05 -2.58 20.43
C VAL A 365 -8.04 -1.26 21.21
N VAL A 366 -7.08 -0.37 20.93
CA VAL A 366 -6.96 0.92 21.64
C VAL A 366 -8.19 1.80 21.42
N PRO A 367 -8.66 2.05 20.18
CA PRO A 367 -9.89 2.83 19.96
C PRO A 367 -11.12 2.23 20.67
N VAL A 368 -11.30 0.91 20.62
CA VAL A 368 -12.46 0.24 21.23
C VAL A 368 -12.43 0.34 22.75
N ILE A 369 -11.29 0.07 23.38
CA ILE A 369 -11.15 0.19 24.85
C ILE A 369 -11.43 1.62 25.29
N LEU A 370 -10.87 2.62 24.61
CA LEU A 370 -11.10 4.04 24.92
C LEU A 370 -12.58 4.41 24.78
N ALA A 371 -13.24 3.96 23.71
CA ALA A 371 -14.66 4.22 23.49
C ALA A 371 -15.55 3.55 24.56
N VAL A 372 -15.29 2.29 24.90
CA VAL A 372 -16.05 1.54 25.92
C VAL A 372 -15.87 2.16 27.30
N LEU A 373 -14.64 2.43 27.71
CA LEU A 373 -14.37 3.10 28.99
C LEU A 373 -15.03 4.48 29.04
N GLY A 374 -14.94 5.25 27.96
CA GLY A 374 -15.62 6.53 27.85
C GLY A 374 -17.14 6.40 28.02
N ALA A 375 -17.77 5.47 27.31
CA ALA A 375 -19.20 5.20 27.42
C ALA A 375 -19.63 4.77 28.83
N ILE A 376 -18.85 3.90 29.49
CA ILE A 376 -19.10 3.50 30.88
C ILE A 376 -19.07 4.72 31.81
N LEU A 377 -18.08 5.60 31.66
CA LEU A 377 -17.99 6.82 32.48
C LEU A 377 -19.17 7.78 32.23
N LEU A 378 -19.64 7.90 30.99
CA LEU A 378 -20.85 8.69 30.68
C LEU A 378 -22.09 8.11 31.36
N VAL A 379 -22.29 6.80 31.32
CA VAL A 379 -23.42 6.13 31.99
C VAL A 379 -23.35 6.34 33.50
N LEU A 380 -22.16 6.18 34.12
CA LEU A 380 -21.97 6.40 35.55
C LEU A 380 -22.22 7.86 35.95
N ALA A 381 -21.84 8.83 35.11
CA ALA A 381 -22.14 10.24 35.33
C ALA A 381 -23.67 10.47 35.36
N VAL A 382 -24.41 9.90 34.41
CA VAL A 382 -25.88 10.00 34.35
C VAL A 382 -26.55 9.35 35.56
N ILE A 383 -26.11 8.14 35.96
CA ILE A 383 -26.67 7.44 37.12
C ILE A 383 -26.43 8.23 38.42
N ARG A 384 -25.23 8.78 38.61
CA ARG A 384 -24.89 9.59 39.80
C ARG A 384 -25.59 10.96 39.84
N ARG A 385 -26.22 11.38 38.75
CA ARG A 385 -27.00 12.61 38.67
C ARG A 385 -28.39 12.46 39.30
N ARG A 386 -28.86 11.25 39.61
CA ARG A 386 -30.19 11.04 40.23
C ARG A 386 -30.27 11.80 41.56
N PRO A 387 -31.25 12.71 41.75
CA PRO A 387 -31.43 13.43 43.00
C PRO A 387 -31.69 12.44 44.13
N ALA A 388 -31.14 12.72 45.32
CA ALA A 388 -31.52 11.96 46.52
C ALA A 388 -33.04 12.13 46.68
N VAL A 389 -33.78 11.03 46.72
CA VAL A 389 -35.20 11.04 47.07
C VAL A 389 -35.28 11.70 48.44
N GLN A 390 -35.87 12.90 48.49
CA GLN A 390 -36.26 13.49 49.76
C GLN A 390 -37.35 12.58 50.32
N GLU A 391 -37.05 11.83 51.38
CA GLU A 391 -38.10 11.18 52.17
C GLU A 391 -39.05 12.28 52.69
N PRO A 392 -40.38 12.08 52.55
CA PRO A 392 -41.38 13.09 52.87
C PRO A 392 -41.45 13.46 54.35
#